data_AF-A0A7W1NBV5-F1
#
_entry.id   AF-A0A7W1NBV5-F1
#
_cell.length_a   1.000
_cell.length_b   1.000
_cell.length_c   1.000
_cell.angle_alpha   90.00
_cell.angle_beta   90.00
_cell.angle_gamma   90.00
#
_symmetry.space_group_name_H-M   'P 1'
#
loop_
_entity.id
_entity.type
_entity.pdbx_description
1 polymer ?
#
loop_
_entity_poly.entity_id
_entity_poly.type
_entity_poly.pdbx_seq_one_letter_code
_entity_poly.pdbx_strand_id
1 'polypeptide(L)'
;LELIPARNTDDRVAAVIDEARRRGWPVFDGTEHNTPSMDPLLTKWGMDERFRPYLRDGALLLLGHQARVARGEGGYVDRAGRLVAGGYRACLDEGRRVHATTAAKAAG
;
A
#
# COMPACT_ATOMS: atom_id res chain seq x y z
N LEU A 1 -7.31 2.46 0.97
CA LEU A 1 -8.41 1.71 1.61
C LEU A 1 -7.80 0.58 2.41
N GLU A 2 -8.27 0.34 3.62
CA GLU A 2 -7.81 -0.78 4.45
C GLU A 2 -8.87 -1.88 4.46
N LEU A 3 -8.46 -3.12 4.21
CA LEU A 3 -9.33 -4.30 4.15
C LEU A 3 -9.12 -5.16 5.40
N ILE A 4 -10.20 -5.39 6.14
CA ILE A 4 -10.19 -6.12 7.42
C ILE A 4 -10.73 -7.54 7.21
N PRO A 5 -9.95 -8.61 7.51
CA PRO A 5 -10.34 -10.00 7.30
C PRO A 5 -11.69 -10.40 7.89
N ALA A 6 -11.95 -10.01 9.14
CA ALA A 6 -13.17 -10.36 9.86
C ALA A 6 -14.44 -9.69 9.30
N ARG A 7 -14.30 -8.70 8.40
CA ARG A 7 -15.40 -7.90 7.87
C ARG A 7 -15.60 -8.02 6.36
N ASN A 8 -14.77 -8.78 5.64
CA ASN A 8 -14.90 -8.93 4.20
C ASN A 8 -14.73 -10.38 3.72
N THR A 9 -15.43 -10.70 2.64
CA THR A 9 -15.21 -11.92 1.85
C THR A 9 -14.14 -11.69 0.79
N ASP A 10 -13.61 -12.77 0.23
CA ASP A 10 -12.61 -12.68 -0.85
C ASP A 10 -13.18 -11.97 -2.09
N ASP A 11 -14.44 -12.24 -2.47
CA ASP A 11 -15.13 -11.55 -3.58
C ASP A 11 -15.25 -10.04 -3.32
N ARG A 12 -15.55 -9.67 -2.06
CA ARG A 12 -15.63 -8.26 -1.68
C ARG A 12 -14.27 -7.57 -1.77
N VAL A 13 -13.22 -8.26 -1.35
CA VAL A 13 -11.84 -7.76 -1.47
C VAL A 13 -11.44 -7.57 -2.91
N ALA A 14 -11.72 -8.54 -3.79
CA ALA A 14 -11.45 -8.42 -5.22
C ALA A 14 -12.17 -7.20 -5.82
N ALA A 15 -13.46 -7.03 -5.53
CA ALA A 15 -14.24 -5.88 -6.01
C ALA A 15 -13.71 -4.53 -5.51
N VAL A 16 -13.25 -4.46 -4.25
CA VAL A 16 -12.65 -3.24 -3.70
C VAL A 16 -11.31 -2.93 -4.36
N ILE A 17 -10.47 -3.95 -4.59
CA ILE A 17 -9.19 -3.78 -5.28
C ILE A 17 -9.42 -3.26 -6.70
N ASP A 18 -10.36 -3.83 -7.44
CA ASP A 18 -10.65 -3.41 -8.82
C ASP A 18 -11.12 -1.95 -8.87
N GLU A 19 -12.04 -1.57 -7.99
CA GLU A 19 -12.51 -0.19 -7.92
C GLU A 19 -11.41 0.79 -7.45
N ALA A 20 -10.59 0.38 -6.49
CA ALA A 20 -9.47 1.19 -6.02
C ALA A 20 -8.45 1.41 -7.15
N ARG A 21 -8.14 0.38 -7.94
CA ARG A 21 -7.26 0.50 -9.11
C ARG A 21 -7.82 1.45 -10.14
N ARG A 22 -9.12 1.36 -10.45
CA ARG A 22 -9.80 2.27 -11.38
C ARG A 22 -9.71 3.74 -10.92
N ARG A 23 -9.72 3.98 -9.61
CA ARG A 23 -9.60 5.33 -9.01
C ARG A 23 -8.18 5.77 -8.73
N GLY A 24 -7.19 4.90 -8.92
CA GLY A 24 -5.81 5.15 -8.53
C GLY A 24 -5.63 5.25 -7.01
N TRP A 25 -6.41 4.52 -6.22
CA TRP A 25 -6.30 4.50 -4.76
C TRP A 25 -5.43 3.34 -4.29
N PRO A 26 -4.47 3.56 -3.37
CA PRO A 26 -3.72 2.47 -2.76
C PRO A 26 -4.63 1.64 -1.85
N VAL A 27 -4.38 0.33 -1.83
CA VAL A 27 -5.07 -0.64 -0.97
C VAL A 27 -4.05 -1.22 0.00
N PHE A 28 -4.48 -1.34 1.25
CA PHE A 28 -3.73 -1.93 2.35
C PHE A 28 -4.61 -2.99 3.01
N ASP A 29 -3.98 -3.89 3.73
CA ASP A 29 -4.63 -4.84 4.62
C ASP A 29 -4.18 -4.56 6.05
N GLY A 30 -5.05 -4.86 6.99
CA GLY A 30 -4.74 -4.73 8.39
C GLY A 30 -5.71 -5.54 9.23
N THR A 31 -5.25 -5.90 10.42
CA THR A 31 -6.04 -6.70 11.36
C THR A 31 -6.95 -5.84 12.22
N GLU A 32 -6.76 -4.52 12.24
CA GLU A 32 -7.38 -3.58 13.20
C GLU A 32 -7.17 -4.06 14.66
N HIS A 33 -6.03 -4.73 14.92
CA HIS A 33 -5.77 -5.36 16.20
C HIS A 33 -5.64 -4.31 17.31
N ASN A 34 -6.66 -4.24 18.16
CA ASN A 34 -6.80 -3.29 19.26
C ASN A 34 -7.11 -3.99 20.60
N THR A 35 -7.01 -5.32 20.64
CA THR A 35 -7.32 -6.17 21.78
C THR A 35 -6.06 -6.84 22.34
N PRO A 36 -6.02 -7.24 23.63
CA PRO A 36 -4.88 -7.99 24.18
C PRO A 36 -4.77 -9.45 23.69
N SER A 37 -5.64 -9.90 22.78
CA SER A 37 -5.63 -11.27 22.27
C SER A 37 -4.38 -11.54 21.45
N MET A 38 -3.84 -12.77 21.52
CA MET A 38 -2.65 -13.14 20.73
C MET A 38 -3.04 -13.56 19.31
N ASP A 39 -3.59 -12.61 18.55
CA ASP A 39 -3.96 -12.84 17.16
C ASP A 39 -2.78 -12.57 16.21
N PRO A 40 -2.67 -13.29 15.08
CA PRO A 40 -1.63 -13.03 14.09
C PRO A 40 -1.72 -11.59 13.54
N LEU A 41 -0.58 -10.89 13.48
CA LEU A 41 -0.49 -9.56 12.84
C LEU A 41 -0.59 -9.63 11.31
N LEU A 42 -0.26 -10.79 10.73
CA LEU A 42 -0.35 -11.02 9.29
C LEU A 42 -1.80 -11.36 8.92
N THR A 43 -2.36 -10.62 7.96
CA THR A 43 -3.68 -10.98 7.43
C THR A 43 -3.58 -12.15 6.47
N LYS A 44 -4.68 -12.90 6.31
CA LYS A 44 -4.78 -13.95 5.28
C LYS A 44 -4.50 -13.43 3.87
N TRP A 45 -4.88 -12.19 3.55
CA TRP A 45 -4.73 -11.62 2.21
C TRP A 45 -3.32 -11.09 1.95
N GLY A 46 -2.61 -10.63 2.99
CA GLY A 46 -1.18 -10.30 2.90
C GLY A 46 -0.33 -11.53 2.54
N MET A 47 -0.83 -12.73 2.83
CA MET A 47 -0.20 -14.01 2.48
C MET A 47 -0.75 -14.64 1.19
N ASP A 48 -1.88 -14.15 0.67
CA ASP A 48 -2.54 -14.69 -0.51
C ASP A 48 -1.95 -14.09 -1.79
N GLU A 49 -1.42 -14.92 -2.68
CA GLU A 49 -0.78 -14.47 -3.93
C GLU A 49 -1.74 -13.71 -4.86
N ARG A 50 -3.06 -13.93 -4.74
CA ARG A 50 -4.08 -13.19 -5.51
C ARG A 50 -4.11 -11.72 -5.14
N PHE A 51 -3.86 -11.38 -3.86
CA PHE A 51 -4.04 -10.03 -3.32
C PHE A 51 -2.73 -9.34 -2.93
N ARG A 52 -1.74 -10.13 -2.48
CA ARG A 52 -0.44 -9.66 -2.01
C ARG A 52 0.26 -8.66 -2.95
N PRO A 53 0.26 -8.82 -4.29
CA PRO A 53 0.88 -7.84 -5.18
C PRO A 53 0.28 -6.43 -5.05
N TYR A 54 -1.04 -6.33 -4.91
CA TYR A 54 -1.74 -5.04 -4.80
C TYR A 54 -1.49 -4.35 -3.45
N LEU A 55 -1.47 -5.14 -2.38
CA LEU A 55 -1.15 -4.67 -1.03
C LEU A 55 0.30 -4.18 -0.95
N ARG A 56 1.22 -4.93 -1.57
CA ARG A 56 2.62 -4.55 -1.71
C ARG A 56 2.77 -3.25 -2.51
N ASP A 57 2.07 -3.08 -3.62
CA ASP A 57 2.09 -1.83 -4.38
C ASP A 57 1.54 -0.65 -3.56
N GLY A 58 0.52 -0.85 -2.73
CA GLY A 58 0.03 0.15 -1.78
C GLY A 58 1.13 0.62 -0.80
N ALA A 59 1.84 -0.33 -0.19
CA ALA A 59 2.95 -0.04 0.72
C ALA A 59 4.12 0.68 0.01
N LEU A 60 4.48 0.24 -1.21
CA LEU A 60 5.52 0.88 -2.01
C LEU A 60 5.14 2.30 -2.43
N LEU A 61 3.88 2.52 -2.82
CA LEU A 61 3.39 3.86 -3.14
C LEU A 61 3.50 4.80 -1.94
N LEU A 62 3.14 4.34 -0.74
CA LEU A 62 3.29 5.14 0.49
C LEU A 62 4.76 5.47 0.75
N LEU A 63 5.66 4.48 0.64
CA LEU A 63 7.10 4.68 0.78
C LEU A 63 7.63 5.73 -0.21
N GLY A 64 7.26 5.62 -1.48
CA GLY A 64 7.68 6.57 -2.50
C GLY A 64 7.09 7.96 -2.31
N HIS A 65 5.83 8.07 -1.84
CA HIS A 65 5.27 9.36 -1.45
C HIS A 65 6.12 10.04 -0.37
N GLN A 66 6.44 9.31 0.71
CA GLN A 66 7.27 9.85 1.80
C GLN A 66 8.67 10.25 1.30
N ALA A 67 9.31 9.41 0.49
CA ALA A 67 10.64 9.68 -0.06
C ALA A 67 10.67 10.94 -0.95
N ARG A 68 9.65 11.14 -1.78
CA ARG A 68 9.53 12.32 -2.66
C ARG A 68 9.27 13.59 -1.86
N VAL A 69 8.31 13.55 -0.94
CA VAL A 69 7.95 14.70 -0.09
C VAL A 69 9.14 15.14 0.76
N ALA A 70 9.92 14.20 1.30
CA ALA A 70 11.13 14.52 2.07
C ALA A 70 12.20 15.28 1.25
N ARG A 71 12.18 15.17 -0.08
CA ARG A 71 13.07 15.91 -1.00
C ARG A 71 12.45 17.21 -1.53
N GLY A 72 11.26 17.58 -1.07
CA GLY A 72 10.52 18.73 -1.59
C GLY A 72 9.87 18.50 -2.96
N GLU A 73 9.82 17.25 -3.44
CA GLU A 73 9.14 16.89 -4.68
C GLU A 73 7.63 16.67 -4.47
N GLY A 74 6.85 16.71 -5.55
CA GLY A 74 5.43 16.33 -5.51
C GLY A 74 5.21 14.84 -5.24
N GLY A 75 4.30 14.52 -4.32
CA GLY A 75 3.91 13.14 -3.98
C GLY A 75 2.59 12.70 -4.63
N TYR A 76 2.04 11.59 -4.13
CA TYR A 76 0.74 11.03 -4.55
C TYR A 76 -0.45 12.00 -4.33
N VAL A 77 -0.43 12.77 -3.23
CA VAL A 77 -1.42 13.81 -2.93
C VAL A 77 -0.75 15.17 -2.77
N ASP A 78 -1.50 16.23 -3.10
CA ASP A 78 -1.10 17.61 -2.85
C ASP A 78 -1.39 18.06 -1.40
N ARG A 79 -1.07 19.31 -1.08
CA ARG A 79 -1.30 19.89 0.26
C ARG A 79 -2.78 19.98 0.65
N ALA A 80 -3.70 19.92 -0.32
CA ALA A 80 -5.13 19.88 -0.08
C ALA A 80 -5.68 18.44 -0.01
N GLY A 81 -4.81 17.42 -0.06
CA GLY A 81 -5.19 16.01 -0.05
C GLY A 81 -5.74 15.50 -1.38
N ARG A 82 -5.59 16.26 -2.48
CA ARG A 82 -6.08 15.87 -3.80
C ARG A 82 -5.04 15.03 -4.53
N LEU A 83 -5.50 14.05 -5.30
CA LEU A 83 -4.61 13.22 -6.12
C LEU A 83 -3.86 14.08 -7.12
N VAL A 84 -2.54 13.87 -7.20
CA VAL A 84 -1.71 14.50 -8.24
C VAL A 84 -1.76 13.64 -9.49
N ALA A 85 -2.00 14.26 -10.65
CA ALA A 85 -1.98 13.56 -11.94
C ALA A 85 -0.63 12.87 -12.15
N GLY A 86 -0.63 11.56 -12.44
CA GLY A 86 0.58 10.75 -12.55
C GLY A 86 1.30 10.46 -11.22
N GLY A 87 0.85 11.03 -10.11
CA GLY A 87 1.46 10.89 -8.78
C GLY A 87 1.49 9.45 -8.28
N TYR A 88 0.47 8.64 -8.62
CA TYR A 88 0.44 7.22 -8.29
C TYR A 88 1.65 6.49 -8.86
N ARG A 89 1.87 6.60 -10.18
CA ARG A 89 2.98 5.92 -10.87
C ARG A 89 4.33 6.44 -10.39
N ALA A 90 4.50 7.76 -10.29
CA ALA A 90 5.74 8.37 -9.84
C ALA A 90 6.13 7.93 -8.41
N CYS A 91 5.15 7.81 -7.50
CA CYS A 91 5.39 7.32 -6.14
C CYS A 91 5.63 5.82 -6.12
N LEU A 92 4.90 5.02 -6.89
CA LEU A 92 5.13 3.57 -6.95
C LEU A 92 6.53 3.23 -7.46
N ASP A 93 6.97 3.89 -8.54
CA ASP A 93 8.30 3.70 -9.13
C ASP A 93 9.42 4.10 -8.14
N GLU A 94 9.24 5.24 -7.45
CA GLU A 94 10.17 5.66 -6.40
C GLU A 94 10.21 4.68 -5.22
N GLY A 95 9.06 4.21 -4.76
CA GLY A 95 8.97 3.25 -3.67
C GLY A 95 9.72 1.95 -3.98
N ARG A 96 9.59 1.45 -5.22
CA ARG A 96 10.35 0.28 -5.71
C ARG A 96 11.85 0.54 -5.67
N ARG A 97 12.30 1.71 -6.12
CA ARG A 97 13.72 2.11 -6.10
C ARG A 97 14.29 2.18 -4.68
N VAL A 98 13.57 2.83 -3.76
CA VAL A 98 13.97 2.95 -2.35
C VAL A 98 14.04 1.58 -1.69
N HIS A 99 13.01 0.75 -1.87
CA HIS A 99 12.98 -0.60 -1.30
C HIS A 99 14.14 -1.47 -1.80
N ALA A 100 14.43 -1.46 -3.11
CA ALA A 100 15.55 -2.21 -3.69
C ALA A 100 16.91 -1.76 -3.14
N THR A 101 17.12 -0.46 -2.98
CA THR A 101 18.37 0.09 -2.44
C THR A 101 18.58 -0.32 -0.98
N THR A 102 17.53 -0.26 -0.17
CA THR A 102 17.59 -0.67 1.25
C THR A 102 17.81 -2.18 1.39
N ALA A 103 17.14 -2.99 0.56
CA ALA A 103 17.33 -4.44 0.56
C ALA A 103 18.77 -4.83 0.21
N ALA A 104 19.38 -4.17 -0.78
CA ALA A 104 20.78 -4.39 -1.14
C ALA A 104 21.75 -4.04 0.00
N LYS A 105 21.51 -2.94 0.73
CA LYS A 105 22.32 -2.55 1.89
C LYS A 105 22.20 -3.50 3.08
N ALA A 106 21.06 -4.16 3.26
CA ALA A 106 20.85 -5.11 4.35
C ALA A 106 21.46 -6.50 4.07
N ALA A 107 21.85 -6.77 2.82
CA ALA A 107 22.39 -8.06 2.39
C ALA A 107 23.92 -8.10 2.27
N GLY A 108 24.62 -6.99 2.50
CA GLY A 108 26.08 -6.87 2.53
C GLY A 108 26.58 -6.44 3.89
#